data_AF-A0AAN7BG16-F1
#
_entry.id   AF-A0AAN7BG16-F1
#
_cell.length_a   1.000
_cell.length_b   1.000
_cell.length_c   1.000
_cell.angle_alpha   90.00
_cell.angle_beta   90.00
_cell.angle_gamma   90.00
#
_symmetry.space_group_name_H-M   'P 1'
#
loop_
_entity.id
_entity.type
_entity.pdbx_description
1 polymer ?
#
loop_
_entity_poly.entity_id
_entity_poly.type
_entity_poly.pdbx_seq_one_letter_code
_entity_poly.pdbx_strand_id
1 'polypeptide(L)'
;MPRPLSSILGQKGSCLSQPFELVVPLLLLHCHSHTTTMSSSESLAVGVYKRDDTTVSRSPCPVVNALANHGYINRDGRKIYVRELNASMRRVGMSPLLGSVFAVPTYFEYHNPDTANKKDPVPTWQRVLSLIKNPYSYFDYFGCWNPEKMDDKGKKYVDLVDLASHGAIEHDVSMSRRDIGQKQGNNDPQPDLIEDLLKHSTDGEYLTIEEFGVFIKDRLKQQLEDNPDLVYGAHQHQLNCGNITLMMGCFGDGKKIPVKYVKAIFEDERLPIEEGWKRRFWWPMGLIEFFGSVRKVAKATAMEF
;
A
#
# COMPACT_ATOMS: atom_id res chain seq x y z
N MET A 1 -40.37 20.02 -36.84
CA MET A 1 -40.51 20.69 -38.15
C MET A 1 -39.33 21.64 -38.35
N PRO A 2 -38.66 21.67 -39.52
CA PRO A 2 -37.44 22.47 -39.74
C PRO A 2 -37.59 23.69 -40.69
N ARG A 3 -36.75 24.72 -40.44
CA ARG A 3 -36.26 25.85 -41.31
C ARG A 3 -37.26 26.98 -41.70
N PRO A 4 -36.86 28.19 -42.23
CA PRO A 4 -35.54 28.62 -42.76
C PRO A 4 -35.03 30.11 -42.58
N LEU A 5 -33.73 30.27 -42.90
CA LEU A 5 -32.95 31.30 -43.66
C LEU A 5 -33.15 32.83 -43.59
N SER A 6 -32.01 33.55 -43.54
CA SER A 6 -31.50 34.58 -44.50
C SER A 6 -30.10 35.06 -44.04
N SER A 7 -29.14 35.58 -44.81
CA SER A 7 -28.91 35.83 -46.25
C SER A 7 -27.41 36.22 -46.46
N ILE A 8 -26.67 35.64 -47.42
CA ILE A 8 -26.26 36.16 -48.75
C ILE A 8 -25.23 37.33 -48.72
N LEU A 9 -24.02 37.12 -49.28
CA LEU A 9 -23.50 37.80 -50.50
C LEU A 9 -22.02 37.47 -50.75
N GLY A 10 -21.69 37.25 -52.02
CA GLY A 10 -20.33 37.07 -52.52
C GLY A 10 -20.00 38.01 -53.68
N GLN A 11 -18.74 37.90 -54.10
CA GLN A 11 -18.07 38.33 -55.35
C GLN A 11 -17.25 39.64 -55.40
N LYS A 12 -15.93 39.41 -55.47
CA LYS A 12 -14.93 39.76 -56.52
C LYS A 12 -14.63 41.24 -56.89
N GLY A 13 -13.36 41.62 -56.69
CA GLY A 13 -12.42 41.85 -57.82
C GLY A 13 -11.76 43.25 -57.99
N SER A 14 -10.43 43.35 -57.86
CA SER A 14 -9.44 44.07 -58.71
C SER A 14 -8.05 43.83 -58.10
N CYS A 15 -7.03 43.22 -58.72
CA CYS A 15 -6.27 43.37 -59.97
C CYS A 15 -5.19 44.48 -59.91
N LEU A 16 -3.91 44.06 -60.05
CA LEU A 16 -2.63 44.74 -60.40
C LEU A 16 -1.50 43.97 -59.66
N SER A 17 -0.37 43.51 -60.20
CA SER A 17 0.26 43.63 -61.52
C SER A 17 1.53 42.74 -61.60
N GLN A 18 1.67 41.95 -62.67
CA GLN A 18 2.90 41.70 -63.48
C GLN A 18 4.10 40.83 -62.95
N PRO A 19 5.05 40.34 -63.79
CA PRO A 19 5.04 38.97 -64.34
C PRO A 19 6.37 38.18 -64.19
N PHE A 20 6.34 36.93 -64.69
CA PHE A 20 7.39 35.92 -64.91
C PHE A 20 8.77 36.42 -65.42
N GLU A 21 9.90 35.93 -64.88
CA GLU A 21 10.66 34.76 -65.39
C GLU A 21 12.01 34.51 -64.66
N LEU A 22 12.40 33.22 -64.72
CA LEU A 22 13.71 32.56 -64.51
C LEU A 22 14.47 32.75 -63.19
N VAL A 23 14.70 31.64 -62.47
CA VAL A 23 16.04 31.04 -62.21
C VAL A 23 15.83 29.65 -61.58
N VAL A 24 16.42 28.60 -62.18
CA VAL A 24 16.56 27.26 -61.59
C VAL A 24 17.74 27.27 -60.61
N PRO A 25 17.59 26.74 -59.39
CA PRO A 25 18.58 25.72 -58.97
C PRO A 25 18.06 24.60 -58.06
N LEU A 26 18.54 23.39 -58.38
CA LEU A 26 19.22 22.41 -57.53
C LEU A 26 18.54 21.84 -56.26
N LEU A 27 18.43 20.50 -56.27
CA LEU A 27 18.08 19.59 -55.18
C LEU A 27 18.63 19.97 -53.80
N LEU A 28 17.74 19.99 -52.80
CA LEU A 28 18.05 19.63 -51.41
C LEU A 28 16.88 18.79 -50.83
N LEU A 29 17.18 17.55 -50.44
CA LEU A 29 16.27 16.67 -49.71
C LEU A 29 15.76 17.37 -48.45
N HIS A 30 14.45 17.62 -48.38
CA HIS A 30 13.79 18.04 -47.15
C HIS A 30 13.38 16.78 -46.35
N CYS A 31 14.20 16.41 -45.38
CA CYS A 31 13.80 15.50 -44.31
C CYS A 31 12.72 16.20 -43.47
N HIS A 32 11.46 15.79 -43.65
CA HIS A 32 10.37 16.22 -42.78
C HIS A 32 10.49 15.49 -41.45
N SER A 33 11.13 16.13 -40.47
CA SER A 33 11.04 15.70 -39.07
C SER A 33 9.65 16.05 -38.54
N HIS A 34 8.74 15.08 -38.52
CA HIS A 34 7.56 15.15 -37.67
C HIS A 34 8.03 15.13 -36.21
N THR A 35 8.04 16.30 -35.57
CA THR A 35 8.24 16.40 -34.12
C THR A 35 6.95 15.95 -33.43
N THR A 36 6.82 14.64 -33.24
CA THR A 36 5.87 14.10 -32.26
C THR A 36 6.40 14.48 -30.88
N THR A 37 5.81 15.50 -30.26
CA THR A 37 5.97 15.75 -28.83
C THR A 37 5.30 14.60 -28.08
N MET A 38 6.03 13.50 -27.88
CA MET A 38 5.68 12.57 -26.81
C MET A 38 5.93 13.32 -25.51
N SER A 39 4.85 13.68 -24.81
CA SER A 39 4.90 14.06 -23.41
C SER A 39 5.36 12.83 -22.63
N SER A 40 6.67 12.62 -22.54
CA SER A 40 7.24 11.79 -21.50
C SER A 40 6.90 12.48 -20.18
N SER A 41 5.96 11.93 -19.41
CA SER A 41 5.89 12.27 -18.00
C SER A 41 7.26 11.93 -17.43
N GLU A 42 8.04 12.95 -17.06
CA GLU A 42 9.28 12.72 -16.32
C GLU A 42 8.90 11.99 -15.04
N SER A 43 9.31 10.72 -14.94
CA SER A 43 9.06 9.93 -13.75
C SER A 43 9.87 10.54 -12.62
N LEU A 44 9.19 10.91 -11.52
CA LEU A 44 9.85 11.51 -10.36
C LEU A 44 10.95 10.57 -9.83
N ALA A 45 12.07 11.17 -9.43
CA ALA A 45 13.19 10.43 -8.83
C ALA A 45 12.73 9.59 -7.62
N VAL A 46 13.36 8.42 -7.45
CA VAL A 46 13.11 7.53 -6.31
C VAL A 46 13.45 8.26 -5.01
N GLY A 47 12.54 8.18 -4.04
CA GLY A 47 12.63 8.85 -2.74
C GLY A 47 11.87 10.17 -2.67
N VAL A 48 11.58 10.83 -3.81
CA VAL A 48 10.75 12.03 -3.84
C VAL A 48 9.30 11.65 -3.55
N TYR A 49 8.70 12.28 -2.53
CA TYR A 49 7.30 12.04 -2.20
C TYR A 49 6.39 12.70 -3.24
N LYS A 50 5.38 11.93 -3.68
CA LYS A 50 4.21 12.45 -4.37
C LYS A 50 3.04 11.52 -4.05
N ARG A 51 1.96 12.09 -3.53
CA ARG A 51 0.68 11.39 -3.47
C ARG A 51 0.05 11.44 -4.86
N ASP A 52 -0.14 10.28 -5.46
CA ASP A 52 -0.84 10.18 -6.74
C ASP A 52 -2.36 10.28 -6.55
N ASP A 53 -3.08 10.57 -7.63
CA ASP A 53 -4.53 10.80 -7.65
C ASP A 53 -5.37 9.51 -7.45
N THR A 54 -6.69 9.62 -7.60
CA THR A 54 -7.65 8.53 -7.34
C THR A 54 -7.58 7.34 -8.31
N THR A 55 -6.69 7.34 -9.31
CA THR A 55 -6.64 6.29 -10.35
C THR A 55 -5.59 5.19 -10.10
N VAL A 56 -4.73 5.37 -9.09
CA VAL A 56 -3.67 4.42 -8.74
C VAL A 56 -4.15 3.33 -7.78
N SER A 57 -3.52 2.16 -7.83
CA SER A 57 -3.77 1.09 -6.86
C SER A 57 -3.04 1.37 -5.54
N ARG A 58 -3.72 1.17 -4.42
CA ARG A 58 -3.18 1.27 -3.06
C ARG A 58 -3.68 0.10 -2.23
N SER A 59 -3.03 -0.12 -1.08
CA SER A 59 -3.24 -1.25 -0.15
C SER A 59 -3.87 -0.78 1.17
N PRO A 60 -4.33 -1.70 2.04
CA PRO A 60 -4.69 -1.35 3.42
C PRO A 60 -3.48 -1.00 4.30
N CYS A 61 -2.25 -1.21 3.81
CA CYS A 61 -1.04 -0.91 4.57
C CYS A 61 -0.51 0.50 4.26
N PRO A 62 -0.57 1.44 5.22
CA PRO A 62 -0.12 2.82 4.98
C PRO A 62 1.39 2.89 4.67
N VAL A 63 2.19 1.97 5.22
CA VAL A 63 3.64 1.93 4.98
C VAL A 63 3.97 1.48 3.54
N VAL A 64 3.26 0.48 3.00
CA VAL A 64 3.45 0.04 1.62
C VAL A 64 3.00 1.14 0.64
N ASN A 65 1.89 1.82 0.96
CA ASN A 65 1.43 2.98 0.19
C ASN A 65 2.45 4.11 0.21
N ALA A 66 3.09 4.39 1.35
CA ALA A 66 4.20 5.34 1.43
C ALA A 66 5.37 4.92 0.54
N LEU A 67 5.74 3.65 0.53
CA LEU A 67 6.81 3.15 -0.35
C LEU A 67 6.49 3.38 -1.83
N ALA A 68 5.22 3.21 -2.24
CA ALA A 68 4.76 3.55 -3.59
C ALA A 68 4.77 5.08 -3.84
N ASN A 69 4.26 5.89 -2.91
CA ASN A 69 4.26 7.35 -2.99
C ASN A 69 5.67 7.96 -3.02
N HIS A 70 6.69 7.23 -2.58
CA HIS A 70 8.10 7.60 -2.73
C HIS A 70 8.79 6.93 -3.93
N GLY A 71 8.10 6.07 -4.69
CA GLY A 71 8.66 5.37 -5.85
C GLY A 71 9.69 4.28 -5.52
N TYR A 72 9.69 3.74 -4.30
CA TYR A 72 10.51 2.59 -3.93
C TYR A 72 9.95 1.27 -4.46
N ILE A 73 8.65 1.25 -4.73
CA ILE A 73 7.94 0.30 -5.57
C ILE A 73 7.16 1.10 -6.63
N ASN A 74 6.52 0.43 -7.59
CA ASN A 74 5.81 1.13 -8.67
C ASN A 74 4.77 2.13 -8.12
N ARG A 75 4.81 3.38 -8.58
CA ARG A 75 4.01 4.49 -8.04
C ARG A 75 2.52 4.32 -8.30
N ASP A 76 2.16 3.67 -9.40
CA ASP A 76 0.77 3.32 -9.71
C ASP A 76 0.23 2.17 -8.85
N GLY A 77 1.09 1.55 -8.03
CA GLY A 77 0.78 0.40 -7.18
C GLY A 77 0.44 -0.88 -7.94
N ARG A 78 0.81 -0.99 -9.22
CA ARG A 78 0.50 -2.14 -10.07
C ARG A 78 1.76 -2.90 -10.45
N LYS A 79 1.60 -4.20 -10.71
CA LYS A 79 2.68 -5.11 -11.12
C LYS A 79 3.88 -5.07 -10.18
N ILE A 80 3.63 -5.08 -8.89
CA ILE A 80 4.68 -5.17 -7.86
C ILE A 80 5.18 -6.61 -7.82
N TYR A 81 6.49 -6.78 -7.99
CA TYR A 81 7.11 -8.09 -7.94
C TYR A 81 7.69 -8.39 -6.55
N VAL A 82 7.75 -9.67 -6.16
CA VAL A 82 8.20 -10.09 -4.81
C VAL A 82 9.56 -9.53 -4.41
N ARG A 83 10.49 -9.44 -5.37
CA ARG A 83 11.82 -8.87 -5.15
C ARG A 83 11.77 -7.38 -4.82
N GLU A 84 10.88 -6.64 -5.47
CA GLU A 84 10.70 -5.20 -5.26
C GLU A 84 10.04 -4.93 -3.92
N LEU A 85 8.94 -5.63 -3.61
CA LEU A 85 8.27 -5.50 -2.32
C LEU A 85 9.23 -5.84 -1.17
N ASN A 86 9.94 -6.98 -1.25
CA ASN A 86 10.91 -7.37 -0.23
C ASN A 86 12.07 -6.36 -0.09
N ALA A 87 12.63 -5.89 -1.21
CA ALA A 87 13.70 -4.89 -1.18
C ALA A 87 13.23 -3.56 -0.56
N SER A 88 11.98 -3.16 -0.80
CA SER A 88 11.42 -1.91 -0.29
C SER A 88 11.25 -1.90 1.23
N MET A 89 11.03 -3.06 1.89
CA MET A 89 10.93 -3.16 3.35
C MET A 89 12.20 -2.66 4.07
N ARG A 90 13.36 -2.73 3.41
CA ARG A 90 14.62 -2.20 3.95
C ARG A 90 14.62 -0.68 4.08
N ARG A 91 13.74 0.02 3.35
CA ARG A 91 13.57 1.49 3.39
C ARG A 91 12.89 1.95 4.67
N VAL A 92 12.19 1.07 5.38
CA VAL A 92 11.54 1.39 6.66
C VAL A 92 12.29 0.83 7.86
N GLY A 93 13.51 0.31 7.66
CA GLY A 93 14.38 -0.14 8.74
C GLY A 93 14.17 -1.60 9.15
N MET A 94 13.49 -2.40 8.34
CA MET A 94 13.44 -3.86 8.54
C MET A 94 14.73 -4.53 8.03
N SER A 95 15.16 -5.59 8.72
CA SER A 95 16.19 -6.49 8.23
C SER A 95 15.69 -7.27 7.00
N PRO A 96 16.58 -7.79 6.12
CA PRO A 96 16.16 -8.56 4.95
C PRO A 96 15.27 -9.76 5.30
N LEU A 97 15.57 -10.44 6.40
CA LEU A 97 14.83 -11.62 6.85
C LEU A 97 13.46 -11.25 7.44
N LEU A 98 13.36 -10.12 8.17
CA LEU A 98 12.05 -9.64 8.63
C LEU A 98 11.20 -9.17 7.45
N GLY A 99 11.77 -8.41 6.52
CA GLY A 99 11.07 -7.96 5.32
C GLY A 99 10.54 -9.11 4.47
N SER A 100 11.30 -10.21 4.34
CA SER A 100 10.86 -11.36 3.54
C SER A 100 9.67 -12.10 4.14
N VAL A 101 9.54 -12.12 5.48
CA VAL A 101 8.39 -12.72 6.17
C VAL A 101 7.07 -12.02 5.86
N PHE A 102 7.09 -10.71 5.58
CA PHE A 102 5.90 -9.98 5.15
C PHE A 102 5.73 -9.95 3.63
N ALA A 103 6.82 -9.92 2.87
CA ALA A 103 6.76 -9.74 1.42
C ALA A 103 6.63 -11.04 0.61
N VAL A 104 7.18 -12.16 1.07
CA VAL A 104 7.11 -13.44 0.31
C VAL A 104 5.72 -14.06 0.40
N PRO A 105 5.11 -14.18 1.60
CA PRO A 105 3.82 -14.85 1.73
C PRO A 105 2.67 -14.17 1.00
N THR A 106 2.74 -12.86 0.73
CA THR A 106 1.71 -12.17 -0.08
C THR A 106 1.58 -12.72 -1.50
N TYR A 107 2.60 -13.45 -1.99
CA TYR A 107 2.61 -14.10 -3.32
C TYR A 107 2.15 -15.56 -3.28
N PHE A 108 1.70 -16.04 -2.12
CA PHE A 108 0.96 -17.28 -2.02
C PHE A 108 -0.47 -17.07 -2.47
N GLU A 109 -1.06 -18.13 -3.01
CA GLU A 109 -2.41 -18.08 -3.56
C GLU A 109 -3.40 -17.73 -2.46
N TYR A 110 -4.26 -16.75 -2.76
CA TYR A 110 -5.33 -16.38 -1.84
C TYR A 110 -6.28 -17.56 -1.63
N HIS A 111 -6.61 -17.81 -0.37
CA HIS A 111 -7.61 -18.79 0.02
C HIS A 111 -8.66 -18.09 0.87
N ASN A 112 -9.91 -18.10 0.40
CA ASN A 112 -11.00 -17.48 1.14
C ASN A 112 -11.13 -18.16 2.52
N PRO A 113 -11.04 -17.41 3.64
CA PRO A 113 -11.12 -17.94 5.00
C PRO A 113 -12.39 -18.75 5.27
N ASP A 114 -13.54 -18.32 4.72
CA ASP A 114 -14.84 -19.00 4.86
C ASP A 114 -14.81 -20.42 4.29
N THR A 115 -13.90 -20.64 3.33
CA THR A 115 -13.67 -21.94 2.70
C THR A 115 -12.40 -22.64 3.21
N ALA A 116 -11.50 -21.93 3.88
CA ALA A 116 -10.23 -22.44 4.37
C ALA A 116 -10.40 -23.45 5.52
N ASN A 117 -11.46 -23.30 6.32
CA ASN A 117 -11.86 -24.24 7.38
C ASN A 117 -12.25 -25.64 6.88
N LYS A 118 -12.23 -25.89 5.56
CA LYS A 118 -12.40 -27.22 4.97
C LYS A 118 -11.10 -28.05 4.93
N LYS A 119 -9.96 -27.47 5.32
CA LYS A 119 -8.69 -28.21 5.38
C LYS A 119 -8.57 -28.92 6.72
N ASP A 120 -8.37 -30.23 6.68
CA ASP A 120 -8.17 -31.04 7.88
C ASP A 120 -6.95 -30.54 8.69
N PRO A 121 -7.02 -30.52 10.04
CA PRO A 121 -5.90 -30.11 10.86
C PRO A 121 -4.70 -31.03 10.62
N VAL A 122 -3.63 -30.46 10.06
CA VAL A 122 -2.38 -31.20 9.82
C VAL A 122 -1.67 -31.55 11.15
N PRO A 123 -1.22 -32.81 11.32
CA PRO A 123 -0.42 -33.22 12.48
C PRO A 123 0.84 -32.36 12.70
N THR A 124 1.26 -32.20 13.96
CA THR A 124 2.40 -31.36 14.35
C THR A 124 3.70 -31.69 13.60
N TRP A 125 3.99 -32.97 13.32
CA TRP A 125 5.19 -33.37 12.58
C TRP A 125 5.15 -32.91 11.11
N GLN A 126 3.97 -32.91 10.47
CA GLN A 126 3.81 -32.38 9.12
C GLN A 126 4.01 -30.87 9.09
N ARG A 127 3.55 -30.16 10.14
CA ARG A 127 3.84 -28.73 10.31
C ARG A 127 5.34 -28.48 10.43
N VAL A 128 6.04 -29.26 11.25
CA VAL A 128 7.51 -29.15 11.40
C VAL A 128 8.22 -29.44 10.07
N LEU A 129 7.85 -30.51 9.35
CA LEU A 129 8.42 -30.79 8.03
C LEU A 129 8.11 -29.70 7.00
N SER A 130 6.91 -29.13 7.03
CA SER A 130 6.52 -28.00 6.17
C SER A 130 7.41 -26.78 6.45
N LEU A 131 7.65 -26.47 7.72
CA LEU A 131 8.54 -25.38 8.12
C LEU A 131 10.00 -25.60 7.72
N ILE A 132 10.48 -26.84 7.80
CA ILE A 132 11.84 -27.20 7.33
C ILE A 132 11.94 -27.02 5.81
N LYS A 133 10.93 -27.45 5.05
CA LYS A 133 10.91 -27.36 3.59
C LYS A 133 10.70 -25.93 3.09
N ASN A 134 9.81 -25.20 3.73
CA ASN A 134 9.46 -23.83 3.42
C ASN A 134 9.23 -23.06 4.74
N PRO A 135 10.21 -22.25 5.20
CA PRO A 135 10.07 -21.49 6.44
C PRO A 135 8.94 -20.45 6.40
N TYR A 136 8.50 -20.07 5.20
CA TYR A 136 7.37 -19.16 5.00
C TYR A 136 6.01 -19.84 5.19
N SER A 137 5.94 -21.17 5.30
CA SER A 137 4.67 -21.90 5.48
C SER A 137 3.93 -21.55 6.77
N TYR A 138 4.65 -21.03 7.77
CA TYR A 138 4.03 -20.46 8.96
C TYR A 138 3.08 -19.29 8.63
N PHE A 139 3.38 -18.56 7.55
CA PHE A 139 2.66 -17.37 7.09
C PHE A 139 1.78 -17.66 5.87
N ASP A 140 1.44 -18.92 5.59
CA ASP A 140 0.66 -19.27 4.38
C ASP A 140 -0.69 -18.52 4.29
N TYR A 141 -1.25 -18.16 5.45
CA TYR A 141 -2.49 -17.39 5.56
C TYR A 141 -2.37 -15.93 5.08
N PHE A 142 -1.16 -15.41 4.83
CA PHE A 142 -0.96 -14.08 4.22
C PHE A 142 -1.19 -14.05 2.70
N GLY A 143 -1.42 -15.21 2.07
CA GLY A 143 -1.59 -15.29 0.62
C GLY A 143 -2.69 -14.35 0.11
N CYS A 144 -2.33 -13.42 -0.75
CA CYS A 144 -3.25 -12.48 -1.41
C CYS A 144 -3.13 -12.51 -2.94
N TRP A 145 -2.28 -13.39 -3.48
CA TRP A 145 -2.03 -13.43 -4.92
C TRP A 145 -3.08 -14.23 -5.67
N ASN A 146 -3.53 -13.68 -6.80
CA ASN A 146 -4.45 -14.31 -7.74
C ASN A 146 -3.66 -15.09 -8.83
N PRO A 147 -4.00 -16.36 -9.14
CA PRO A 147 -3.39 -17.15 -10.21
C PRO A 147 -3.29 -16.49 -11.59
N GLU A 148 -4.22 -15.58 -11.91
CA GLU A 148 -4.23 -14.84 -13.18
C GLU A 148 -3.17 -13.73 -13.24
N LYS A 149 -2.56 -13.35 -12.11
CA LYS A 149 -1.54 -12.30 -12.03
C LYS A 149 -0.13 -12.83 -12.24
N MET A 150 0.12 -13.27 -13.48
CA MET A 150 1.45 -13.58 -14.00
C MET A 150 1.79 -12.70 -15.20
N ASP A 151 3.05 -12.31 -15.33
CA ASP A 151 3.52 -11.67 -16.56
C ASP A 151 3.79 -12.70 -17.67
N ASP A 152 4.18 -12.20 -18.84
CA ASP A 152 4.51 -12.98 -20.04
C ASP A 152 5.64 -14.00 -19.83
N LYS A 153 6.41 -13.86 -18.76
CA LYS A 153 7.52 -14.74 -18.37
C LYS A 153 7.15 -15.69 -17.23
N GLY A 154 5.87 -15.73 -16.83
CA GLY A 154 5.39 -16.56 -15.73
C GLY A 154 5.80 -16.06 -14.34
N LYS A 155 6.23 -14.80 -14.21
CA LYS A 155 6.59 -14.23 -12.92
C LYS A 155 5.34 -13.64 -12.25
N LYS A 156 5.09 -14.07 -11.01
CA LYS A 156 4.01 -13.55 -10.18
C LYS A 156 4.20 -12.06 -9.87
N TYR A 157 3.14 -11.29 -9.97
CA TYR A 157 3.05 -9.92 -9.47
C TYR A 157 1.78 -9.74 -8.65
N VAL A 158 1.75 -8.72 -7.80
CA VAL A 158 0.53 -8.24 -7.14
C VAL A 158 0.30 -6.77 -7.49
N ASP A 159 -0.95 -6.37 -7.51
CA ASP A 159 -1.30 -4.95 -7.37
C ASP A 159 -1.56 -4.67 -5.89
N LEU A 160 -1.33 -3.45 -5.43
CA LEU A 160 -1.43 -3.13 -4.01
C LEU A 160 -2.81 -3.39 -3.41
N VAL A 161 -3.87 -3.26 -4.23
CA VAL A 161 -5.24 -3.57 -3.81
C VAL A 161 -5.44 -5.05 -3.45
N ASP A 162 -4.61 -5.96 -3.96
CA ASP A 162 -4.72 -7.39 -3.65
C ASP A 162 -4.45 -7.66 -2.15
N LEU A 163 -3.64 -6.81 -1.50
CA LEU A 163 -3.39 -6.89 -0.07
C LEU A 163 -4.64 -6.59 0.79
N ALA A 164 -5.71 -6.05 0.20
CA ALA A 164 -7.01 -5.87 0.85
C ALA A 164 -7.88 -7.14 0.88
N SER A 165 -7.36 -8.28 0.40
CA SER A 165 -8.08 -9.56 0.41
C SER A 165 -8.40 -9.98 1.85
N HIS A 166 -9.67 -9.90 2.24
CA HIS A 166 -10.10 -10.09 3.61
C HIS A 166 -9.79 -11.49 4.17
N GLY A 167 -9.28 -11.53 5.39
CA GLY A 167 -8.86 -12.74 6.10
C GLY A 167 -7.62 -13.42 5.52
N ALA A 168 -6.93 -12.76 4.59
CA ALA A 168 -5.51 -13.00 4.36
C ALA A 168 -4.69 -12.27 5.45
N ILE A 169 -3.80 -11.36 5.05
CA ILE A 169 -3.14 -10.44 5.98
C ILE A 169 -4.08 -9.31 6.44
N GLU A 170 -5.10 -8.97 5.64
CA GLU A 170 -6.13 -7.97 5.98
C GLU A 170 -7.12 -8.57 7.00
N HIS A 171 -7.47 -7.76 8.00
CA HIS A 171 -8.32 -8.20 9.10
C HIS A 171 -9.15 -7.04 9.69
N ASP A 172 -10.26 -7.41 10.32
CA ASP A 172 -11.14 -6.49 11.05
C ASP A 172 -10.44 -5.83 12.26
N VAL A 173 -11.03 -4.75 12.76
CA VAL A 173 -10.49 -3.91 13.86
C VAL A 173 -9.14 -3.28 13.46
N SER A 174 -9.01 -2.93 12.17
CA SER A 174 -7.85 -2.26 11.59
C SER A 174 -7.69 -0.82 12.09
N MET A 175 -6.46 -0.35 12.36
CA MET A 175 -6.22 0.98 12.96
C MET A 175 -6.83 2.18 12.21
N SER A 176 -7.02 2.07 10.90
CA SER A 176 -7.45 3.20 10.06
C SER A 176 -8.31 2.80 8.87
N ARG A 177 -8.70 1.52 8.80
CA ARG A 177 -9.48 0.91 7.72
C ARG A 177 -10.79 0.37 8.33
N ARG A 178 -11.94 0.64 7.71
CA ARG A 178 -13.22 0.01 8.07
C ARG A 178 -13.17 -1.48 7.81
N ASP A 179 -13.97 -2.22 8.56
CA ASP A 179 -14.07 -3.66 8.40
C ASP A 179 -14.87 -3.98 7.13
N ILE A 180 -14.60 -5.13 6.50
CA ILE A 180 -15.22 -5.47 5.21
C ILE A 180 -16.75 -5.50 5.29
N GLY A 181 -17.29 -5.94 6.44
CA GLY A 181 -18.73 -6.04 6.72
C GLY A 181 -19.45 -4.69 6.77
N GLN A 182 -18.73 -3.57 6.97
CA GLN A 182 -19.33 -2.24 7.09
C GLN A 182 -19.65 -1.58 5.73
N LYS A 183 -19.26 -2.20 4.61
CA LYS A 183 -19.57 -1.80 3.22
C LYS A 183 -18.98 -0.47 2.73
N GLN A 184 -18.26 0.29 3.56
CA GLN A 184 -17.47 1.46 3.08
C GLN A 184 -16.10 1.07 2.49
N GLY A 185 -15.70 -0.20 2.61
CA GLY A 185 -14.46 -0.75 2.08
C GLY A 185 -13.32 -0.83 3.10
N ASN A 186 -12.48 -1.85 2.98
CA ASN A 186 -11.38 -2.19 3.89
C ASN A 186 -9.98 -1.79 3.38
N ASN A 187 -9.89 -1.09 2.25
CA ASN A 187 -8.62 -0.72 1.64
C ASN A 187 -8.20 0.72 1.98
N ASP A 188 -9.09 1.68 1.73
CA ASP A 188 -8.76 3.09 1.82
C ASP A 188 -8.77 3.57 3.28
N PRO A 189 -7.87 4.51 3.66
CA PRO A 189 -7.84 5.06 5.00
C PRO A 189 -9.10 5.90 5.29
N GLN A 190 -9.69 5.77 6.48
CA GLN A 190 -10.77 6.64 6.92
C GLN A 190 -10.28 7.70 7.92
N PRO A 191 -10.50 9.00 7.64
CA PRO A 191 -10.02 10.09 8.49
C PRO A 191 -10.49 10.02 9.94
N ASP A 192 -11.75 9.64 10.18
CA ASP A 192 -12.31 9.54 11.53
C ASP A 192 -11.62 8.46 12.36
N LEU A 193 -11.15 7.38 11.73
CA LEU A 193 -10.41 6.33 12.43
C LEU A 193 -8.99 6.72 12.77
N ILE A 194 -8.38 7.53 11.90
CA ILE A 194 -7.07 8.10 12.18
C ILE A 194 -7.19 9.09 13.33
N GLU A 195 -8.21 9.95 13.32
CA GLU A 195 -8.51 10.86 14.44
C GLU A 195 -8.75 10.06 15.74
N ASP A 196 -9.54 8.99 15.67
CA ASP A 196 -9.79 8.08 16.80
C ASP A 196 -8.52 7.40 17.30
N LEU A 197 -7.57 7.06 16.45
CA LEU A 197 -6.28 6.55 16.89
C LEU A 197 -5.48 7.64 17.61
N LEU A 198 -5.41 8.83 17.03
CA LEU A 198 -4.57 9.91 17.53
C LEU A 198 -5.08 10.48 18.87
N LYS A 199 -6.40 10.49 19.12
CA LYS A 199 -6.99 10.97 20.38
C LYS A 199 -6.57 10.15 21.61
N HIS A 200 -6.05 8.94 21.40
CA HIS A 200 -5.56 8.09 22.49
C HIS A 200 -4.19 8.53 23.04
N SER A 201 -3.50 9.45 22.35
CA SER A 201 -2.30 10.08 22.90
C SER A 201 -2.68 11.00 24.05
N THR A 202 -2.32 10.63 25.27
CA THR A 202 -2.66 11.39 26.48
C THR A 202 -1.84 12.66 26.64
N ASP A 203 -0.62 12.67 26.10
CA ASP A 203 0.28 13.84 26.10
C ASP A 203 0.22 14.66 24.81
N GLY A 204 -0.47 14.17 23.77
CA GLY A 204 -0.57 14.78 22.44
C GLY A 204 0.70 14.67 21.59
N GLU A 205 1.79 14.12 22.12
CA GLU A 205 3.11 14.10 21.51
C GLU A 205 3.54 12.68 21.10
N TYR A 206 3.15 11.67 21.87
CA TYR A 206 3.50 10.27 21.65
C TYR A 206 2.29 9.35 21.82
N LEU A 207 2.30 8.24 21.08
CA LEU A 207 1.48 7.07 21.38
C LEU A 207 2.36 5.98 21.99
N THR A 208 1.89 5.38 23.07
CA THR A 208 2.51 4.27 23.81
C THR A 208 1.83 2.93 23.50
N ILE A 209 2.49 1.82 23.84
CA ILE A 209 1.91 0.48 23.65
C ILE A 209 0.58 0.34 24.41
N GLU A 210 0.52 0.89 25.62
CA GLU A 210 -0.66 0.88 26.47
C GLU A 210 -1.83 1.64 25.83
N GLU A 211 -1.57 2.83 25.27
CA GLU A 211 -2.58 3.62 24.56
C GLU A 211 -3.07 2.94 23.28
N PHE A 212 -2.19 2.27 22.53
CA PHE A 212 -2.63 1.40 21.42
C PHE A 212 -3.48 0.23 21.90
N GLY A 213 -3.19 -0.33 23.08
CA GLY A 213 -3.98 -1.38 23.70
C GLY A 213 -5.39 -0.91 24.06
N VAL A 214 -5.53 0.30 24.60
CA VAL A 214 -6.82 0.94 24.85
C VAL A 214 -7.56 1.18 23.53
N PHE A 215 -6.89 1.74 22.53
CA PHE A 215 -7.47 1.96 21.20
C PHE A 215 -8.05 0.68 20.57
N ILE A 216 -7.31 -0.44 20.63
CA ILE A 216 -7.82 -1.72 20.09
C ILE A 216 -9.09 -2.16 20.81
N LYS A 217 -9.16 -2.00 22.14
CA LYS A 217 -10.33 -2.38 22.94
C LYS A 217 -11.54 -1.52 22.58
N ASP A 218 -11.36 -0.22 22.52
CA ASP A 218 -12.42 0.71 22.17
C ASP A 218 -12.92 0.46 20.76
N ARG A 219 -12.00 0.22 19.82
CA ARG A 219 -12.35 -0.14 18.44
C ARG A 219 -13.08 -1.48 18.36
N LEU A 220 -12.63 -2.51 19.07
CA LEU A 220 -13.31 -3.80 19.09
C LEU A 220 -14.72 -3.67 19.67
N LYS A 221 -14.88 -2.91 20.76
CA LYS A 221 -16.19 -2.63 21.36
C LYS A 221 -17.13 -1.99 20.36
N GLN A 222 -16.66 -0.99 19.60
CA GLN A 222 -17.45 -0.36 18.56
C GLN A 222 -17.83 -1.35 17.45
N GLN A 223 -16.89 -2.19 16.99
CA GLN A 223 -17.16 -3.16 15.92
C GLN A 223 -18.10 -4.28 16.34
N LEU A 224 -18.13 -4.67 17.62
CA LEU A 224 -19.12 -5.62 18.14
C LEU A 224 -20.56 -5.09 18.02
N GLU A 225 -20.74 -3.77 17.99
CA GLU A 225 -22.04 -3.12 17.81
C GLU A 225 -22.33 -2.86 16.32
N ASP A 226 -21.33 -2.40 15.56
CA ASP A 226 -21.50 -1.89 14.20
C ASP A 226 -21.35 -2.93 13.08
N ASN A 227 -20.63 -4.03 13.35
CA ASN A 227 -20.29 -5.04 12.34
C ASN A 227 -20.85 -6.41 12.75
N PRO A 228 -22.06 -6.78 12.27
CA PRO A 228 -22.65 -8.08 12.58
C PRO A 228 -21.85 -9.26 12.02
N ASP A 229 -20.97 -9.03 11.05
CA ASP A 229 -20.11 -10.03 10.41
C ASP A 229 -18.66 -10.01 10.95
N LEU A 230 -18.43 -9.38 12.11
CA LEU A 230 -17.10 -9.20 12.71
C LEU A 230 -16.33 -10.52 12.88
N VAL A 231 -15.09 -10.53 12.36
CA VAL A 231 -14.14 -11.63 12.54
C VAL A 231 -12.93 -11.14 13.34
N TYR A 232 -12.95 -11.34 14.66
CA TYR A 232 -11.84 -10.94 15.52
C TYR A 232 -11.56 -11.93 16.66
N GLY A 233 -10.54 -12.78 16.48
CA GLY A 233 -10.06 -13.72 17.48
C GLY A 233 -8.56 -13.55 17.80
N ALA A 234 -7.99 -14.54 18.50
CA ALA A 234 -6.58 -14.53 18.88
C ALA A 234 -5.61 -14.33 17.70
N HIS A 235 -5.98 -14.83 16.53
CA HIS A 235 -5.19 -14.68 15.30
C HIS A 235 -5.16 -13.23 14.80
N GLN A 236 -6.32 -12.62 14.59
CA GLN A 236 -6.44 -11.22 14.14
C GLN A 236 -5.82 -10.27 15.17
N HIS A 237 -5.98 -10.56 16.45
CA HIS A 237 -5.32 -9.78 17.50
C HIS A 237 -3.79 -9.86 17.43
N GLN A 238 -3.23 -11.03 17.14
CA GLN A 238 -1.80 -11.18 16.96
C GLN A 238 -1.29 -10.36 15.76
N LEU A 239 -2.07 -10.26 14.67
CA LEU A 239 -1.75 -9.41 13.52
C LEU A 239 -1.78 -7.94 13.89
N ASN A 240 -2.81 -7.50 14.61
CA ASN A 240 -2.91 -6.12 15.09
C ASN A 240 -1.72 -5.74 15.98
N CYS A 241 -1.33 -6.63 16.90
CA CYS A 241 -0.12 -6.46 17.72
C CYS A 241 1.17 -6.43 16.89
N GLY A 242 1.22 -7.21 15.81
CA GLY A 242 2.28 -7.17 14.80
C GLY A 242 2.40 -5.80 14.16
N ASN A 243 1.28 -5.22 13.70
CA ASN A 243 1.23 -3.91 13.06
C ASN A 243 1.71 -2.80 14.02
N ILE A 244 1.25 -2.82 15.29
CA ILE A 244 1.73 -1.88 16.31
C ILE A 244 3.24 -2.05 16.55
N THR A 245 3.73 -3.29 16.64
CA THR A 245 5.15 -3.56 16.86
C THR A 245 6.01 -3.01 15.72
N LEU A 246 5.55 -3.16 14.47
CA LEU A 246 6.23 -2.58 13.30
C LEU A 246 6.23 -1.05 13.37
N MET A 247 5.10 -0.42 13.70
CA MET A 247 5.04 1.04 13.87
C MET A 247 6.04 1.51 14.95
N MET A 248 5.96 0.92 16.14
CA MET A 248 6.79 1.31 17.29
C MET A 248 8.28 1.12 17.04
N GLY A 249 8.69 0.00 16.43
CA GLY A 249 10.11 -0.28 16.30
C GLY A 249 10.72 0.13 14.96
N CYS A 250 9.94 0.39 13.90
CA CYS A 250 10.47 0.98 12.67
C CYS A 250 10.47 2.51 12.70
N PHE A 251 9.46 3.11 13.36
CA PHE A 251 9.25 4.56 13.36
C PHE A 251 9.37 5.21 14.75
N GLY A 252 9.20 4.46 15.83
CA GLY A 252 9.41 4.91 17.21
C GLY A 252 10.72 4.42 17.82
N ASP A 253 10.73 4.34 19.16
CA ASP A 253 11.85 3.83 19.97
C ASP A 253 11.64 2.39 20.47
N GLY A 254 10.59 1.72 19.99
CA GLY A 254 10.15 0.40 20.43
C GLY A 254 9.25 0.40 21.68
N LYS A 255 9.02 1.55 22.30
CA LYS A 255 8.07 1.74 23.41
C LYS A 255 6.98 2.75 23.07
N LYS A 256 7.35 3.81 22.38
CA LYS A 256 6.46 4.87 21.92
C LYS A 256 6.82 5.38 20.53
N ILE A 257 5.85 5.97 19.87
CA ILE A 257 5.99 6.58 18.53
C ILE A 257 5.50 8.04 18.59
N PRO A 258 6.24 9.00 18.02
CA PRO A 258 5.76 10.39 17.92
C PRO A 258 4.46 10.48 17.12
N VAL A 259 3.47 11.23 17.64
CA VAL A 259 2.18 11.49 16.98
C VAL A 259 2.38 12.05 15.57
N LYS A 260 3.33 12.98 15.38
CA LYS A 260 3.67 13.52 14.06
C LYS A 260 4.12 12.46 13.04
N TYR A 261 4.75 11.36 13.49
CA TYR A 261 5.12 10.26 12.59
C TYR A 261 3.91 9.40 12.23
N VAL A 262 3.00 9.19 13.18
CA VAL A 262 1.74 8.49 12.92
C VAL A 262 0.90 9.27 11.91
N LYS A 263 0.79 10.60 12.06
CA LYS A 263 0.11 11.47 11.08
C LYS A 263 0.69 11.34 9.68
N ALA A 264 2.00 11.52 9.51
CA ALA A 264 2.64 11.38 8.19
C ALA A 264 2.40 9.98 7.56
N ILE A 265 2.40 8.91 8.37
CA ILE A 265 2.19 7.55 7.85
C ILE A 265 0.72 7.30 7.50
N PHE A 266 -0.22 7.70 8.35
CA PHE A 266 -1.64 7.34 8.18
C PHE A 266 -2.44 8.37 7.39
N GLU A 267 -2.21 9.66 7.62
CA GLU A 267 -2.90 10.74 6.91
C GLU A 267 -2.28 10.92 5.51
N ASP A 268 -0.96 11.10 5.45
CA ASP A 268 -0.26 11.43 4.19
C ASP A 268 0.18 10.20 3.39
N GLU A 269 0.23 9.03 4.02
CA GLU A 269 0.91 7.84 3.48
C GLU A 269 2.31 8.21 2.95
N ARG A 270 3.10 8.84 3.83
CA ARG A 270 4.44 9.37 3.59
C ARG A 270 5.40 8.88 4.65
N LEU A 271 6.67 8.69 4.30
CA LEU A 271 7.71 8.41 5.30
C LEU A 271 8.02 9.70 6.09
N PRO A 272 8.08 9.66 7.44
CA PRO A 272 8.14 10.85 8.29
C PRO A 272 9.52 11.57 8.34
N ILE A 273 10.19 11.68 7.19
CA ILE A 273 11.55 12.22 7.08
C ILE A 273 11.57 13.71 7.43
N GLU A 274 10.56 14.47 7.01
CA GLU A 274 10.43 15.91 7.29
C GLU A 274 10.21 16.19 8.77
N GLU A 275 9.53 15.26 9.45
CA GLU A 275 9.28 15.29 10.88
C GLU A 275 10.52 14.91 11.72
N GLY A 276 11.59 14.46 11.06
CA GLY A 276 12.88 14.11 11.67
C GLY A 276 13.11 12.61 11.85
N TRP A 277 12.26 11.74 11.30
CA TRP A 277 12.49 10.30 11.37
C TRP A 277 13.75 9.90 10.62
N LYS A 278 14.53 9.03 11.25
CA LYS A 278 15.73 8.44 10.67
C LYS A 278 15.56 6.93 10.64
N ARG A 279 15.63 6.37 9.44
CA ARG A 279 15.63 4.92 9.22
C ARG A 279 16.73 4.24 10.05
N ARG A 280 16.38 3.12 10.67
CA ARG A 280 17.35 2.21 11.32
C ARG A 280 18.31 1.63 10.29
N PHE A 281 19.60 2.02 10.37
CA PHE A 281 20.63 1.55 9.44
C PHE A 281 21.56 0.51 10.04
N TRP A 282 22.21 0.83 11.16
CA TRP A 282 23.21 -0.05 11.81
C TRP A 282 22.57 -1.20 12.59
N TRP A 283 21.33 -1.03 13.04
CA TRP A 283 20.57 -2.05 13.74
C TRP A 283 19.13 -2.07 13.22
N PRO A 284 18.89 -2.63 12.02
CA PRO A 284 17.54 -2.79 11.49
C PRO A 284 16.76 -3.77 12.37
N MET A 285 15.42 -3.65 12.37
CA MET A 285 14.58 -4.56 13.15
C MET A 285 14.73 -6.00 12.63
N GLY A 286 15.14 -6.90 13.52
CA GLY A 286 15.29 -8.33 13.26
C GLY A 286 14.03 -9.14 13.63
N LEU A 287 13.96 -10.40 13.17
CA LEU A 287 12.86 -11.31 13.53
C LEU A 287 12.75 -11.54 15.04
N ILE A 288 13.87 -11.75 15.73
CA ILE A 288 13.87 -12.02 17.18
C ILE A 288 13.32 -10.83 17.96
N GLU A 289 13.78 -9.61 17.60
CA GLU A 289 13.28 -8.37 18.18
C GLU A 289 11.77 -8.21 17.91
N PHE A 290 11.35 -8.42 16.66
CA PHE A 290 9.95 -8.33 16.26
C PHE A 290 9.05 -9.27 17.06
N PHE A 291 9.28 -10.59 17.02
CA PHE A 291 8.40 -11.54 17.73
C PHE A 291 8.48 -11.42 19.24
N GLY A 292 9.63 -11.03 19.79
CA GLY A 292 9.76 -10.70 21.21
C GLY A 292 8.88 -9.52 21.60
N SER A 293 8.84 -8.47 20.77
CA SER A 293 8.02 -7.28 20.99
C SER A 293 6.54 -7.53 20.75
N VAL A 294 6.14 -8.34 19.76
CA VAL A 294 4.74 -8.73 19.56
C VAL A 294 4.15 -9.38 20.81
N ARG A 295 4.90 -10.27 21.48
CA ARG A 295 4.46 -10.87 22.75
C ARG A 295 4.28 -9.84 23.87
N LYS A 296 5.13 -8.80 23.91
CA LYS A 296 5.01 -7.72 24.90
C LYS A 296 3.78 -6.88 24.62
N VAL A 297 3.54 -6.50 23.36
CA VAL A 297 2.35 -5.75 22.94
C VAL A 297 1.09 -6.55 23.25
N ALA A 298 1.02 -7.83 22.86
CA ALA A 298 -0.12 -8.70 23.15
C ALA A 298 -0.39 -8.87 24.67
N LYS A 299 0.66 -8.85 25.49
CA LYS A 299 0.50 -8.86 26.95
C LYS A 299 -0.03 -7.52 27.48
N ALA A 300 0.44 -6.41 26.92
CA ALA A 300 0.03 -5.06 27.33
C ALA A 300 -1.40 -4.72 26.91
N THR A 301 -1.86 -5.23 25.75
CA THR A 301 -3.25 -5.11 25.33
C THR A 301 -4.19 -5.91 26.24
N ALA A 302 -3.73 -7.00 26.87
CA ALA A 302 -4.51 -7.79 27.84
C ALA A 302 -5.93 -8.15 27.33
N MET A 303 -5.98 -8.73 26.14
CA MET A 303 -7.20 -9.23 25.50
C MET A 303 -7.33 -10.73 25.77
N GLU A 304 -8.53 -11.17 26.14
CA GLU A 304 -8.86 -12.58 26.36
C GLU A 304 -9.74 -13.06 25.20
N PHE A 305 -9.46 -14.27 24.68
CA PHE A 305 -10.17 -14.91 23.56
C PHE A 305 -10.58 -16.31 23.95
#